data_AF-A0A8E5N8F1-F1
#
_entry.id   AF-A0A8E5N8F1-F1
#
_cell.length_a   1.000
_cell.length_b   1.000
_cell.length_c   1.000
_cell.angle_alpha   90.00
_cell.angle_beta   90.00
_cell.angle_gamma   90.00
#
_symmetry.space_group_name_H-M   'P 1'
#
loop_
_entity.id
_entity.type
_entity.pdbx_description
1 polymer ?
#
loop_
_entity_poly.entity_id
_entity_poly.type
_entity_poly.pdbx_seq_one_letter_code
_entity_poly.pdbx_strand_id
1 'polypeptide(L)'
;MYSSTYTYPQLDFRSRWLEGFSGFSAIAGQTRAPFSIQYYLVGILFLIFDLEILLLYPIAVTLYNVSIYGFWVAMIFFTVLTLGFVYELGKGALYFTDQRSAINTATIVPERP
;
A
#
# COMPACT_ATOMS: atom_id res chain seq x y z
N MET A 1 48.13 18.86 37.55
CA MET A 1 47.00 19.61 36.99
C MET A 1 46.74 19.04 35.60
N TYR A 2 45.63 18.33 35.44
CA TYR A 2 45.08 17.64 34.25
C TYR A 2 46.02 16.73 33.41
N SER A 3 45.97 15.41 33.67
CA SER A 3 46.34 14.38 32.69
C SER A 3 45.05 13.77 32.14
N SER A 4 44.69 14.14 30.91
CA SER A 4 43.45 13.73 30.26
C SER A 4 43.55 12.28 29.77
N THR A 5 42.88 11.38 30.48
CA THR A 5 42.69 9.99 30.06
C THR A 5 41.54 9.93 29.05
N TYR A 6 41.86 9.84 27.76
CA TYR A 6 40.89 9.52 26.71
C TYR A 6 41.25 8.17 26.09
N THR A 7 40.68 7.10 26.65
CA THR A 7 40.71 5.75 26.07
C THR A 7 39.59 5.64 25.05
N TYR A 8 39.92 5.70 23.76
CA TYR A 8 38.98 5.32 22.70
C TYR A 8 39.11 3.82 22.44
N PRO A 9 38.01 3.05 22.39
CA PRO A 9 38.06 1.66 21.95
C PRO A 9 38.33 1.65 20.44
N GLN A 10 39.36 0.92 20.00
CA GLN A 10 39.78 0.75 18.61
C GLN A 10 38.76 -0.14 17.85
N LEU A 11 37.52 0.34 17.71
CA LEU A 11 36.50 -0.38 16.98
C LEU A 11 36.73 -0.19 15.48
N ASP A 12 37.01 -1.34 14.86
CA ASP A 12 37.50 -1.61 13.51
C ASP A 12 36.96 -0.65 12.44
N PHE A 13 37.88 0.07 11.79
CA PHE A 13 37.56 0.97 10.67
C PHE A 13 36.76 0.24 9.58
N ARG A 14 36.99 -1.07 9.39
CA ARG A 14 36.23 -1.87 8.43
C ARG A 14 34.76 -2.04 8.83
N SER A 15 34.39 -2.15 10.11
CA SER A 15 32.97 -2.29 10.49
C SER A 15 32.19 -1.01 10.20
N ARG A 16 32.78 0.16 10.43
CA ARG A 16 32.13 1.47 10.20
C ARG A 16 31.87 1.78 8.72
N TRP A 17 32.75 1.35 7.82
CA TRP A 17 32.53 1.51 6.37
C TRP A 17 31.56 0.46 5.80
N LEU A 18 31.45 -0.71 6.44
CA LEU A 18 30.54 -1.77 6.01
C LEU A 18 29.09 -1.51 6.45
N GLU A 19 28.85 -0.85 7.59
CA GLU A 19 27.51 -0.38 8.02
C GLU A 19 26.95 0.70 7.09
N GLY A 20 27.81 1.55 6.53
CA GLY A 20 27.40 2.61 5.60
C GLY A 20 27.16 2.12 4.17
N PHE A 21 27.86 1.06 3.73
CA PHE A 21 27.75 0.54 2.37
C PHE A 21 26.78 -0.64 2.24
N SER A 22 26.62 -1.43 3.30
CA SER A 22 25.59 -2.46 3.39
C SER A 22 24.63 -2.06 4.50
N GLY A 23 23.38 -1.76 4.16
CA GLY A 23 22.27 -1.68 5.11
C GLY A 23 21.95 -3.05 5.71
N PHE A 24 22.97 -3.72 6.25
CA PHE A 24 22.90 -5.04 6.82
C PHE A 24 22.59 -4.90 8.31
N SER A 25 21.33 -4.61 8.62
CA SER A 25 20.70 -5.46 9.62
C SER A 25 20.34 -6.75 8.87
N ALA A 26 21.10 -7.83 9.05
CA ALA A 26 20.49 -9.14 8.89
C ALA A 26 19.39 -9.23 9.93
N ILE A 27 18.19 -8.81 9.55
CA ILE A 27 16.98 -9.34 10.15
C ILE A 27 16.96 -10.81 9.69
N ALA A 28 17.72 -11.63 10.40
CA ALA A 28 17.62 -13.07 10.34
C ALA A 28 16.19 -13.40 10.80
N GLY A 29 15.27 -13.46 9.83
CA GLY A 29 13.89 -13.87 10.08
C GLY A 29 12.78 -13.13 9.33
N GLN A 30 13.00 -11.93 8.76
CA GLN A 30 11.90 -11.19 8.11
C GLN A 30 12.31 -10.54 6.78
N THR A 31 12.61 -11.38 5.80
CA THR A 31 12.65 -11.00 4.37
C THR A 31 11.25 -10.74 3.79
N ARG A 32 10.19 -11.01 4.57
CA ARG A 32 8.81 -10.73 4.20
C ARG A 32 8.42 -9.37 4.79
N ALA A 33 8.72 -8.29 4.07
CA ALA A 33 8.06 -7.02 4.34
C ALA A 33 6.54 -7.27 4.26
N PRO A 34 5.75 -6.88 5.29
CA PRO A 34 4.30 -6.99 5.21
C PRO A 34 3.81 -6.01 4.14
N PHE A 35 3.61 -6.51 2.92
CA PHE A 35 3.00 -5.74 1.85
C PHE A 35 1.51 -5.57 2.15
N SER A 36 1.00 -4.34 2.03
CA SER A 36 -0.41 -4.06 2.24
C SER A 36 -1.26 -4.80 1.20
N ILE A 37 -2.34 -5.46 1.64
CA ILE A 37 -3.25 -6.22 0.76
C ILE A 37 -3.83 -5.37 -0.39
N GLN A 38 -3.87 -4.05 -0.18
CA GLN A 38 -4.34 -3.05 -1.14
C GLN A 38 -3.60 -3.13 -2.47
N TYR A 39 -2.28 -3.34 -2.46
CA TYR A 39 -1.48 -3.46 -3.69
C TYR A 39 -1.82 -4.71 -4.50
N TYR A 40 -2.20 -5.80 -3.82
CA TYR A 40 -2.63 -7.04 -4.46
C TYR A 40 -4.03 -6.91 -5.08
N LEU A 41 -4.97 -6.28 -4.37
CA LEU A 41 -6.32 -6.01 -4.86
C LEU A 41 -6.30 -5.15 -6.13
N VAL A 42 -5.50 -4.08 -6.15
CA VAL A 42 -5.31 -3.24 -7.34
C VAL A 42 -4.70 -4.05 -8.50
N GLY A 43 -3.72 -4.94 -8.22
CA GLY A 43 -3.10 -5.80 -9.23
C GLY A 43 -4.06 -6.79 -9.88
N ILE A 44 -4.91 -7.46 -9.09
CA ILE A 44 -5.93 -8.37 -9.64
C ILE A 44 -7.01 -7.60 -10.40
N LEU A 45 -7.44 -6.45 -9.87
CA LEU A 45 -8.43 -5.61 -10.53
C LEU A 45 -7.93 -5.13 -11.91
N PHE A 46 -6.66 -4.73 -12.00
CA PHE A 46 -6.02 -4.39 -13.26
C PHE A 46 -5.98 -5.58 -14.23
N LEU A 47 -5.64 -6.78 -13.74
CA LEU A 47 -5.62 -8.00 -14.56
C LEU A 47 -7.01 -8.33 -15.14
N ILE A 48 -8.06 -8.24 -14.33
CA ILE A 48 -9.44 -8.52 -14.77
C ILE A 48 -9.92 -7.45 -15.77
N PHE A 49 -9.62 -6.17 -15.52
CA PHE A 49 -9.96 -5.08 -16.44
C PHE A 49 -9.21 -5.16 -17.78
N ASP A 50 -7.97 -5.63 -17.78
CA ASP A 50 -7.22 -5.87 -19.01
C ASP A 50 -7.83 -7.02 -19.84
N LEU A 51 -8.27 -8.10 -19.18
CA LEU A 51 -8.96 -9.22 -19.82
C LEU A 51 -10.32 -8.81 -20.41
N GLU A 52 -11.04 -7.92 -19.73
CA GLU A 52 -12.32 -7.37 -20.19
C GLU A 52 -12.20 -6.67 -21.54
N ILE A 53 -11.20 -5.81 -21.69
CA ILE A 53 -10.95 -5.06 -22.93
C ILE A 53 -10.56 -6.02 -24.05
N LEU A 54 -9.79 -7.06 -23.74
CA LEU A 54 -9.45 -8.11 -24.69
C LEU A 54 -10.70 -8.84 -25.21
N LEU A 55 -11.69 -9.09 -24.35
CA LEU A 55 -12.95 -9.72 -24.76
C LEU A 55 -13.87 -8.75 -25.52
N LEU A 56 -13.81 -7.46 -25.22
CA LEU A 56 -14.52 -6.41 -25.96
C LEU A 56 -13.90 -6.14 -27.34
N TYR A 57 -12.62 -6.39 -27.54
CA TYR A 57 -11.92 -6.18 -28.81
C TYR A 57 -12.61 -6.82 -30.04
N PRO A 58 -12.96 -8.13 -30.06
CA PRO A 58 -13.64 -8.73 -31.20
C PRO A 58 -15.03 -8.15 -31.46
N ILE A 59 -15.76 -7.79 -30.40
CA ILE A 59 -17.07 -7.10 -30.52
C ILE A 59 -16.86 -5.70 -31.11
N ALA A 60 -15.82 -4.98 -30.67
CA ALA A 60 -15.45 -3.66 -31.16
C ALA A 60 -15.08 -3.66 -32.65
N VAL A 61 -14.34 -4.67 -33.11
CA VAL A 61 -13.94 -4.82 -34.52
C VAL A 61 -15.14 -5.22 -35.40
N THR A 62 -16.12 -5.94 -34.87
CA THR A 62 -17.28 -6.43 -35.62
C THR A 62 -18.56 -5.62 -35.39
N LEU A 63 -18.49 -4.45 -34.73
CA LEU A 63 -19.66 -3.63 -34.33
C LEU A 63 -20.71 -3.42 -35.42
N TYR A 64 -20.29 -3.31 -36.69
CA TYR A 64 -21.20 -3.14 -37.82
C TYR A 64 -22.14 -4.34 -38.06
N ASN A 65 -21.71 -5.55 -37.72
CA ASN A 65 -22.47 -6.79 -37.91
C ASN A 65 -23.07 -7.31 -36.59
N VAL A 66 -22.80 -6.65 -35.47
CA VAL A 66 -23.28 -7.06 -34.15
C VAL A 66 -24.74 -6.66 -33.98
N SER A 67 -25.59 -7.65 -33.70
CA SER A 67 -27.00 -7.44 -33.34
C SER A 67 -27.11 -6.71 -32.00
N ILE A 68 -28.29 -6.11 -31.72
CA ILE A 68 -28.64 -5.43 -30.45
C ILE A 68 -28.29 -6.28 -29.21
N TYR A 69 -28.28 -7.59 -29.35
CA TYR A 69 -27.88 -8.53 -28.31
C TYR A 69 -26.42 -8.35 -27.89
N GLY A 70 -25.48 -8.21 -28.82
CA GLY A 70 -24.06 -8.02 -28.49
C GLY A 70 -23.79 -6.67 -27.82
N PHE A 71 -24.61 -5.66 -28.12
CA PHE A 71 -24.58 -4.38 -27.41
C PHE A 71 -24.97 -4.53 -25.93
N TRP A 72 -26.03 -5.29 -25.63
CA TRP A 72 -26.41 -5.57 -24.25
C TRP A 72 -25.38 -6.40 -23.48
N VAL A 73 -24.75 -7.37 -24.15
CA VAL A 73 -23.66 -8.15 -23.55
C VAL A 73 -22.49 -7.23 -23.17
N ALA A 74 -22.06 -6.33 -24.06
CA ALA A 74 -21.00 -5.37 -23.77
C ALA A 74 -21.35 -4.43 -22.60
N MET A 75 -22.60 -3.95 -22.54
CA MET A 75 -23.08 -3.08 -21.45
C MET A 75 -23.09 -3.79 -20.08
N ILE A 76 -23.52 -5.05 -20.04
CA ILE A 76 -23.53 -5.84 -18.79
C ILE A 76 -22.10 -6.10 -18.31
N PHE A 77 -21.22 -6.50 -19.22
CA PHE A 77 -19.80 -6.78 -18.95
C PHE A 77 -19.14 -5.54 -18.32
N PHE A 78 -19.28 -4.38 -18.97
CA PHE A 78 -18.75 -3.10 -18.49
C PHE A 78 -19.32 -2.64 -17.14
N THR A 79 -20.61 -2.90 -16.89
CA THR A 79 -21.28 -2.53 -15.63
C THR A 79 -20.69 -3.29 -14.44
N VAL A 80 -20.42 -4.58 -14.60
CA VAL A 80 -19.86 -5.43 -13.53
C VAL A 80 -18.45 -4.94 -13.15
N LEU A 81 -17.61 -4.54 -14.10
CA LEU A 81 -16.29 -4.01 -13.78
C LEU A 81 -16.33 -2.66 -13.11
N THR A 82 -17.21 -1.78 -13.59
CA THR A 82 -17.37 -0.45 -12.98
C THR A 82 -17.78 -0.59 -11.50
N LEU A 83 -18.68 -1.53 -11.19
CA LEU A 83 -19.06 -1.85 -9.81
C LEU A 83 -17.88 -2.39 -8.97
N GLY A 84 -17.09 -3.32 -9.52
CA GLY A 84 -15.90 -3.85 -8.84
C GLY A 84 -14.85 -2.77 -8.55
N PHE A 85 -14.65 -1.85 -9.50
CA PHE A 85 -13.72 -0.72 -9.36
C PHE A 85 -14.18 0.28 -8.30
N VAL A 86 -15.45 0.70 -8.36
CA VAL A 86 -16.03 1.66 -7.39
C VAL A 86 -16.04 1.10 -5.97
N TYR A 87 -16.32 -0.20 -5.81
CA TYR A 87 -16.35 -0.85 -4.49
C TYR A 87 -14.99 -0.84 -3.78
N GLU A 88 -13.90 -1.12 -4.51
CA GLU A 88 -12.57 -1.14 -3.92
C GLU A 88 -11.98 0.27 -3.72
N LEU A 89 -12.32 1.25 -4.57
CA LEU A 89 -11.95 2.66 -4.37
C LEU A 89 -12.51 3.24 -3.07
N GLY A 90 -13.72 2.84 -2.66
CA GLY A 90 -14.36 3.36 -1.46
C GLY A 90 -13.74 2.87 -0.14
N LYS A 91 -13.00 1.76 -0.15
CA LYS A 91 -12.41 1.16 1.07
C LYS A 91 -11.03 1.70 1.44
N GLY A 92 -10.44 2.55 0.61
CA GLY A 92 -9.06 3.02 0.78
C GLY A 92 -8.90 4.53 0.88
N ALA A 93 -9.28 5.16 2.01
CA ALA A 93 -8.65 6.41 2.47
C ALA A 93 -9.14 6.88 3.87
N LEU A 94 -8.22 6.85 4.84
CA LEU A 94 -8.06 7.83 5.92
C LEU A 94 -9.14 7.95 7.03
N TYR A 95 -9.08 7.08 8.04
CA TYR A 95 -9.52 7.43 9.40
C TYR A 95 -8.35 7.32 10.36
N PHE A 96 -7.66 8.44 10.61
CA PHE A 96 -6.76 8.55 11.76
C PHE A 96 -7.57 9.16 12.91
N THR A 97 -7.88 8.36 13.92
CA THR A 97 -8.37 8.92 15.19
C THR A 97 -7.18 9.57 15.88
N ASP A 98 -7.26 10.87 16.13
CA ASP A 98 -6.20 11.64 16.76
C ASP A 98 -6.18 11.33 18.26
N GLN A 99 -5.22 10.51 18.71
CA GLN A 99 -5.07 10.08 20.11
C GLN A 99 -4.56 11.21 21.03
N ARG A 100 -4.17 12.37 20.47
CA ARG A 100 -3.71 13.54 21.24
C ARG A 100 -4.82 14.20 22.06
N SER A 101 -6.08 13.99 21.73
CA SER A 101 -7.21 14.59 22.47
C SER A 101 -7.39 13.99 23.87
N ALA A 102 -7.01 12.74 24.12
CA ALA A 102 -7.17 12.10 25.43
C ALA A 102 -6.12 12.55 26.47
N ILE A 103 -4.89 12.84 26.04
CA ILE A 103 -3.77 13.20 26.93
C ILE A 103 -3.94 14.63 27.47
N ASN A 104 -4.41 15.56 26.64
CA ASN A 104 -4.68 16.93 27.08
C ASN A 104 -5.91 17.02 28.00
N THR A 105 -6.91 16.13 27.85
CA THR A 105 -8.07 16.11 28.74
C THR A 105 -7.76 15.48 30.10
N ALA A 106 -6.94 14.42 30.15
CA ALA A 106 -6.54 13.76 31.40
C ALA A 106 -5.60 14.62 32.29
N THR A 107 -5.03 15.70 31.74
CA THR A 107 -4.20 16.67 32.48
C THR A 107 -4.91 17.99 32.77
N ILE A 108 -6.10 18.25 32.20
CA ILE A 108 -6.84 19.53 32.34
C ILE A 108 -8.09 19.42 33.24
N VAL A 109 -8.54 18.23 33.64
CA VAL A 109 -9.65 18.09 34.60
C VAL A 109 -9.11 17.88 36.01
N PRO A 110 -9.09 18.89 36.90
CA PRO A 110 -8.89 18.63 38.31
C PRO A 110 -10.04 17.77 38.81
N GLU A 111 -9.69 16.65 39.45
CA GLU A 111 -10.60 15.79 40.18
C GLU A 111 -11.40 16.68 41.16
N ARG A 112 -12.68 16.90 40.84
CA ARG A 112 -13.60 17.69 41.67
C ARG A 112 -13.93 16.88 42.93
N PRO A 113 -14.02 17.53 44.11
CA PRO A 113 -14.09 16.86 45.41
C PRO A 113 -15.32 15.96 45.59
#